data_AF-A0A838DL20-F1
#
_entry.id   AF-A0A838DL20-F1
#
_cell.length_a   1.000
_cell.length_b   1.000
_cell.length_c   1.000
_cell.angle_alpha   90.00
_cell.angle_beta   90.00
_cell.angle_gamma   90.00
#
_symmetry.space_group_name_H-M   'P 1'
#
loop_
_entity.id
_entity.type
_entity.pdbx_description
1 polymer ?
#
loop_
_entity_poly.entity_id
_entity_poly.type
_entity_poly.pdbx_seq_one_letter_code
_entity_poly.pdbx_strand_id
1 'polypeptide(L)'
;MAVFKAGPCEQGRFQEMWRAGYAAWGLLLVLILLSTCTGPGSTTNQASTPTPGTSAQCGSHSSNPVTLTMYYGSEKQAWIDSVVSDFNSRQATACDGPIMVKALPIGSGLSMQQIANGTIQPDVWSPAGSVWLSLLNAMWREKHGSDLIGTGANDTPSLVSSPVVLAMWKPQAEALGWPGKAIGWADIARLSTDPRGWAAYGHPEFGDFKFGHTHPDYSNSGLDAVIAMHYAAAGKVRGLTTDNVRSQTSRDFVANVESSVIHYGDSTGFFATKMFNNGPGYLSAAVLYESSVIEANTPGKYPHLPFPVVAIYPKEGTFYSDHPYAILHGSWVTPAKQAAAQAFRTFLLAPAQQAKALGYGFRPANASVGLGAPFDSAHGVDPHQPATLLQPPSVDVVRAITASWHELRRKVDVMLILDRSGSMGDSIEGTTKIAGARQGLTEFVGLLSDSDRVGLTVFSDSADIISPVSPLGAKRQDLLTRINGIVPGGNTRLFDTVSDQVKALQALPSKNIKAVIVLTDGMDNQSALHIDQLTR
;
A
#
# COMPACT_ATOMS: atom_id res chain seq x y z
N MET A 1 3.08 21.29 5.29
CA MET A 1 2.82 21.97 4.01
C MET A 1 3.72 21.31 2.98
N ALA A 2 3.17 20.53 2.05
CA ALA A 2 3.95 19.94 0.96
C ALA A 2 3.69 20.77 -0.29
N VAL A 3 4.69 21.53 -0.75
CA VAL A 3 4.64 22.29 -2.00
C VAL A 3 5.32 21.43 -3.06
N PHE A 4 4.55 20.82 -3.95
CA PHE A 4 5.11 20.08 -5.08
C PHE A 4 5.35 21.04 -6.23
N LYS A 5 6.63 21.28 -6.53
CA LYS A 5 7.07 22.03 -7.71
C LYS A 5 7.31 21.02 -8.83
N ALA A 6 6.46 21.02 -9.86
CA ALA A 6 6.73 20.24 -11.06
C ALA A 6 7.89 20.89 -11.84
N GLY A 7 9.00 20.17 -12.00
CA GLY A 7 10.10 20.56 -12.87
C GLY A 7 9.92 20.00 -14.28
N PRO A 8 10.43 20.67 -15.34
CA PRO A 8 10.32 20.20 -16.70
C PRO A 8 11.18 18.96 -16.97
N CYS A 9 10.64 18.08 -17.82
CA CYS A 9 11.26 16.85 -18.28
C CYS A 9 12.28 17.18 -19.39
N GLU A 10 13.57 17.05 -19.11
CA GLU A 10 14.61 17.07 -20.15
C GLU A 10 14.93 15.64 -20.61
N GLN A 11 14.49 15.31 -21.82
CA GLN A 11 15.04 14.20 -22.60
C GLN A 11 16.20 14.74 -23.45
N GLY A 12 17.42 14.23 -23.20
CA GLY A 12 18.63 14.61 -23.94
C GLY A 12 19.67 13.50 -23.97
N ARG A 13 19.57 12.66 -25.01
CA ARG A 13 20.58 11.79 -25.66
C ARG A 13 22.02 11.87 -25.11
N PHE A 14 22.61 10.71 -24.80
CA PHE A 14 23.99 10.40 -25.24
C PHE A 14 24.12 8.89 -25.52
N GLN A 15 24.23 8.57 -26.81
CA GLN A 15 24.79 7.32 -27.32
C GLN A 15 26.32 7.46 -27.42
N GLU A 16 26.98 6.31 -27.46
CA GLU A 16 28.38 6.05 -27.83
C GLU A 16 29.46 6.27 -26.77
N MET A 17 30.06 5.15 -26.30
CA MET A 17 31.48 4.87 -26.56
C MET A 17 31.76 3.37 -26.33
N TRP A 18 32.11 2.69 -27.42
CA TRP A 18 32.67 1.33 -27.45
C TRP A 18 34.19 1.41 -27.66
N ARG A 19 34.90 0.36 -27.20
CA ARG A 19 36.32 -0.01 -27.42
C ARG A 19 37.32 0.66 -26.47
N ALA A 20 38.37 0.01 -25.94
CA ALA A 20 39.03 -1.27 -26.23
C ALA A 20 39.84 -1.75 -24.99
N GLY A 21 40.22 -3.03 -24.95
CA GLY A 21 41.29 -3.51 -24.06
C GLY A 21 41.36 -5.03 -23.93
N TYR A 22 42.07 -5.67 -24.86
CA TYR A 22 42.33 -7.12 -24.93
C TYR A 22 43.32 -7.64 -23.86
N ALA A 23 43.23 -8.96 -23.64
CA ALA A 23 44.29 -9.96 -23.37
C ALA A 23 44.23 -10.62 -21.97
N ALA A 24 44.47 -11.91 -21.75
CA ALA A 24 44.50 -13.16 -22.54
C ALA A 24 44.86 -14.30 -21.53
N TRP A 25 44.62 -15.56 -21.93
CA TRP A 25 45.08 -16.84 -21.31
C TRP A 25 44.33 -17.30 -20.04
N GLY A 26 43.91 -18.57 -19.88
CA GLY A 26 44.16 -19.77 -20.66
C GLY A 26 43.19 -20.91 -20.31
N LEU A 27 43.04 -21.82 -21.27
CA LEU A 27 42.32 -23.09 -21.21
C LEU A 27 42.86 -24.03 -20.12
N LEU A 28 41.97 -24.77 -19.45
CA LEU A 28 42.21 -26.19 -19.20
C LEU A 28 40.89 -26.98 -19.17
N LEU A 29 40.72 -27.82 -20.19
CA LEU A 29 39.75 -28.90 -20.29
C LEU A 29 40.21 -30.08 -19.42
N VAL A 30 39.32 -30.63 -18.61
CA VAL A 30 39.45 -32.00 -18.08
C VAL A 30 38.14 -32.75 -18.33
N LEU A 31 38.19 -33.61 -19.34
CA LEU A 31 37.24 -34.69 -19.62
C LEU A 31 37.51 -35.84 -18.65
N ILE A 32 36.50 -36.30 -17.92
CA ILE A 32 36.50 -37.63 -17.31
C ILE A 32 35.27 -38.38 -17.82
N LEU A 33 35.52 -39.29 -18.77
CA LEU A 33 34.68 -40.42 -19.12
C LEU A 33 34.93 -41.52 -18.10
N LEU A 34 33.90 -42.00 -17.41
CA LEU A 34 33.91 -43.34 -16.84
C LEU A 34 32.60 -44.05 -17.13
N SER A 35 32.81 -45.24 -17.68
CA SER A 35 31.91 -46.20 -18.26
C SER A 35 31.11 -47.01 -17.25
N THR A 36 29.91 -47.36 -17.71
CA THR A 36 29.00 -48.46 -17.35
C THR A 36 29.57 -49.64 -16.53
N CYS A 37 28.85 -49.99 -15.46
CA CYS A 37 28.74 -51.38 -14.98
C CYS A 37 27.26 -51.73 -14.85
N THR A 38 26.80 -52.65 -15.69
CA THR A 38 25.53 -53.38 -15.57
C THR A 38 25.76 -54.64 -14.71
N GLY A 39 24.85 -54.89 -13.78
CA GLY A 39 24.78 -56.11 -12.97
C GLY A 39 23.32 -56.40 -12.57
N PRO A 40 22.93 -57.67 -12.39
CA PRO A 40 21.54 -58.11 -12.61
C PRO A 40 20.65 -58.07 -11.35
N GLY A 41 19.39 -57.67 -11.58
CA GLY A 41 18.16 -58.22 -11.02
C GLY A 41 18.05 -58.52 -9.51
N SER A 42 17.30 -57.66 -8.81
CA SER A 42 16.48 -58.08 -7.66
C SER A 42 15.17 -57.31 -7.65
N THR A 43 14.07 -58.03 -7.76
CA THR A 43 12.67 -57.55 -7.76
C THR A 43 12.15 -57.26 -6.35
N THR A 44 11.07 -56.47 -6.30
CA THR A 44 10.11 -56.21 -5.19
C THR A 44 10.44 -55.14 -4.15
N ASN A 45 9.97 -53.91 -4.38
CA ASN A 45 8.73 -53.38 -3.75
C ASN A 45 8.51 -51.93 -4.25
N GLN A 46 7.52 -51.74 -5.13
CA GLN A 46 7.08 -50.41 -5.54
C GLN A 46 6.31 -49.75 -4.39
N ALA A 47 6.94 -48.80 -3.73
CA ALA A 47 6.23 -47.71 -3.08
C ALA A 47 5.70 -46.79 -4.17
N SER A 48 4.39 -46.59 -4.21
CA SER A 48 3.70 -45.67 -5.12
C SER A 48 4.20 -44.25 -4.90
N THR A 49 5.00 -43.77 -5.85
CA THR A 49 5.38 -42.37 -6.00
C THR A 49 4.13 -41.52 -6.22
N PRO A 50 4.00 -40.34 -5.59
CA PRO A 50 2.93 -39.41 -5.92
C PRO A 50 3.07 -38.98 -7.37
N THR A 51 2.01 -39.15 -8.15
CA THR A 51 1.92 -38.67 -9.53
C THR A 51 2.18 -37.16 -9.58
N PRO A 52 3.14 -36.66 -10.38
CA PRO A 52 3.24 -35.24 -10.66
C PRO A 52 1.92 -34.76 -11.27
N GLY A 53 1.36 -33.69 -10.71
CA GLY A 53 0.19 -33.03 -11.26
C GLY A 53 0.37 -32.78 -12.75
N THR A 54 -0.69 -33.07 -13.51
CA THR A 54 -0.80 -32.94 -14.97
C THR A 54 -0.08 -31.69 -15.48
N SER A 55 1.08 -31.88 -16.10
CA SER A 55 1.73 -30.83 -16.88
C SER A 55 0.75 -30.41 -17.98
N ALA A 56 0.34 -29.13 -18.00
CA ALA A 56 -0.47 -28.59 -19.08
C ALA A 56 0.22 -28.91 -20.42
N GLN A 57 -0.39 -29.79 -21.22
CA GLN A 57 0.14 -30.12 -22.54
C GLN A 57 -0.14 -28.95 -23.48
N CYS A 58 0.91 -28.23 -23.84
CA CYS A 58 0.83 -27.16 -24.83
C CYS A 58 1.05 -27.73 -26.23
N GLY A 59 0.05 -27.55 -27.10
CA GLY A 59 0.20 -27.79 -28.55
C GLY A 59 1.08 -26.72 -29.19
N SER A 60 1.94 -27.15 -30.11
CA SER A 60 2.92 -26.41 -30.95
C SER A 60 3.43 -25.05 -30.45
N HIS A 61 4.74 -25.00 -30.19
CA HIS A 61 5.53 -23.80 -29.91
C HIS A 61 5.34 -22.70 -30.98
N SER A 62 4.88 -21.50 -30.59
CA SER A 62 5.17 -20.27 -31.35
C SER A 62 6.55 -19.72 -30.97
N SER A 63 7.16 -18.83 -31.75
CA SER A 63 8.51 -18.29 -31.50
C SER A 63 8.49 -16.96 -30.71
N ASN A 64 7.45 -16.70 -29.91
CA ASN A 64 7.24 -15.42 -29.25
C ASN A 64 7.31 -15.57 -27.72
N PRO A 65 7.98 -14.66 -26.99
CA PRO A 65 8.09 -14.78 -25.54
C PRO A 65 6.71 -14.73 -24.85
N VAL A 66 6.50 -15.61 -23.86
CA VAL A 66 5.31 -15.59 -23.00
C VAL A 66 5.49 -14.48 -21.97
N THR A 67 4.82 -13.34 -22.20
CA THR A 67 4.84 -12.23 -21.23
C THR A 67 3.79 -12.45 -20.15
N LEU A 68 4.23 -12.58 -18.90
CA LEU A 68 3.39 -12.60 -17.72
C LEU A 68 3.30 -11.21 -17.10
N THR A 69 2.08 -10.81 -16.76
CA THR A 69 1.79 -9.62 -15.97
C THR A 69 1.42 -10.02 -14.55
N MET A 70 2.17 -9.51 -13.57
CA MET A 70 1.93 -9.73 -12.15
C MET A 70 1.62 -8.40 -11.46
N TYR A 71 0.52 -8.32 -10.74
CA TYR A 71 0.23 -7.18 -9.85
C TYR A 71 0.34 -7.63 -8.41
N TYR A 72 1.03 -6.87 -7.57
CA TYR A 72 1.35 -7.31 -6.22
C TYR A 72 1.37 -6.18 -5.19
N GLY A 73 1.17 -6.52 -3.91
CA GLY A 73 1.24 -5.57 -2.80
C GLY A 73 2.58 -4.82 -2.72
N SER A 74 2.52 -3.48 -2.74
CA SER A 74 3.67 -2.56 -2.84
C SER A 74 4.83 -2.82 -1.88
N GLU A 75 4.58 -3.34 -0.69
CA GLU A 75 5.56 -3.70 0.33
C GLU A 75 6.57 -4.76 -0.14
N LYS A 76 6.21 -5.58 -1.15
CA LYS A 76 7.11 -6.60 -1.72
C LYS A 76 8.06 -6.07 -2.78
N GLN A 77 7.99 -4.77 -3.15
CA GLN A 77 8.62 -4.26 -4.36
C GLN A 77 10.11 -4.59 -4.46
N ALA A 78 10.89 -4.26 -3.43
CA ALA A 78 12.34 -4.48 -3.46
C ALA A 78 12.71 -5.97 -3.61
N TRP A 79 11.93 -6.88 -3.01
CA TRP A 79 12.13 -8.33 -3.15
C TRP A 79 11.73 -8.82 -4.54
N ILE A 80 10.53 -8.44 -5.01
CA ILE A 80 9.99 -8.85 -6.31
C ILE A 80 10.87 -8.34 -7.45
N ASP A 81 11.33 -7.09 -7.41
CA ASP A 81 12.23 -6.52 -8.41
C ASP A 81 13.53 -7.35 -8.53
N SER A 82 14.09 -7.79 -7.39
CA SER A 82 15.28 -8.64 -7.37
C SER A 82 15.02 -10.03 -7.97
N VAL A 83 13.98 -10.73 -7.53
CA VAL A 83 13.73 -12.11 -7.96
C VAL A 83 13.14 -12.20 -9.37
N VAL A 84 12.42 -11.17 -9.84
CA VAL A 84 11.97 -11.06 -11.24
C VAL A 84 13.16 -10.84 -12.17
N SER A 85 14.12 -9.99 -11.77
CA SER A 85 15.35 -9.80 -12.53
C SER A 85 16.11 -11.13 -12.71
N ASP A 86 16.30 -11.88 -11.62
CA ASP A 86 16.91 -13.22 -11.63
C ASP A 86 16.13 -14.21 -12.52
N PHE A 87 14.80 -14.17 -12.48
CA PHE A 87 13.98 -15.11 -13.25
C PHE A 87 14.09 -14.83 -14.75
N ASN A 88 13.95 -13.57 -15.13
CA ASN A 88 14.02 -13.15 -16.53
C ASN A 88 15.42 -13.39 -17.13
N SER A 89 16.49 -13.28 -16.33
CA SER A 89 17.86 -13.56 -16.79
C SER A 89 18.12 -15.05 -17.05
N ARG A 90 17.33 -15.96 -16.47
CA ARG A 90 17.46 -17.41 -16.69
C ARG A 90 16.90 -17.88 -18.03
N GLN A 91 16.14 -17.02 -18.72
CA GLN A 91 15.48 -17.35 -19.99
C GLN A 91 14.69 -18.67 -19.92
N ALA A 92 14.04 -18.93 -18.77
CA ALA A 92 13.18 -20.10 -18.59
C ALA A 92 12.10 -20.11 -19.68
N THR A 93 11.75 -21.29 -20.18
CA THR A 93 10.76 -21.43 -21.25
C THR A 93 9.50 -22.12 -20.72
N ALA A 94 8.35 -21.71 -21.26
CA ALA A 94 7.10 -22.44 -21.10
C ALA A 94 6.36 -22.40 -22.43
N CYS A 95 5.92 -23.58 -22.89
CA CYS A 95 5.07 -23.72 -24.07
C CYS A 95 5.60 -22.87 -25.24
N ASP A 96 5.00 -21.71 -25.49
CA ASP A 96 5.24 -20.81 -26.62
C ASP A 96 6.58 -20.05 -26.59
N GLY A 97 7.47 -20.24 -25.60
CA GLY A 97 8.83 -19.68 -25.67
C GLY A 97 9.38 -19.18 -24.34
N PRO A 98 10.40 -18.29 -24.38
CA PRO A 98 10.97 -17.69 -23.18
C PRO A 98 9.92 -16.92 -22.38
N ILE A 99 9.92 -17.09 -21.06
CA ILE A 99 9.03 -16.39 -20.15
C ILE A 99 9.64 -15.03 -19.81
N MET A 100 8.82 -13.99 -19.88
CA MET A 100 9.17 -12.64 -19.42
C MET A 100 8.15 -12.18 -18.39
N VAL A 101 8.57 -11.92 -17.16
CA VAL A 101 7.70 -11.41 -16.10
C VAL A 101 7.80 -9.88 -16.02
N LYS A 102 6.65 -9.21 -16.12
CA LYS A 102 6.46 -7.79 -15.80
C LYS A 102 5.64 -7.69 -14.52
N ALA A 103 6.24 -7.20 -13.45
CA ALA A 103 5.61 -7.09 -12.15
C ALA A 103 5.37 -5.62 -11.78
N LEU A 104 4.17 -5.28 -11.30
CA LEU A 104 3.78 -3.93 -10.91
C LEU A 104 3.32 -3.87 -9.44
N PRO A 105 3.93 -3.01 -8.61
CA PRO A 105 3.50 -2.79 -7.23
C PRO A 105 2.23 -1.94 -7.20
N ILE A 106 1.25 -2.33 -6.38
CA ILE A 106 -0.04 -1.66 -6.24
C ILE A 106 -0.70 -2.00 -4.88
N GLY A 107 -1.58 -1.13 -4.37
CA GLY A 107 -2.41 -1.43 -3.20
C GLY A 107 -3.34 -2.63 -3.45
N SER A 108 -3.48 -3.52 -2.46
CA SER A 108 -4.26 -4.76 -2.63
C SER A 108 -5.73 -4.47 -2.96
N GLY A 109 -6.37 -3.55 -2.26
CA GLY A 109 -7.75 -3.17 -2.54
C GLY A 109 -7.91 -2.41 -3.86
N LEU A 110 -6.97 -1.50 -4.18
CA LEU A 110 -6.99 -0.80 -5.47
C LEU A 110 -6.86 -1.78 -6.64
N SER A 111 -5.92 -2.73 -6.56
CA SER A 111 -5.75 -3.76 -7.60
C SER A 111 -6.96 -4.67 -7.72
N MET A 112 -7.58 -5.08 -6.60
CA MET A 112 -8.83 -5.84 -6.62
C MET A 112 -9.93 -5.08 -7.39
N GLN A 113 -10.13 -3.79 -7.09
CA GLN A 113 -11.14 -2.96 -7.76
C GLN A 113 -10.87 -2.86 -9.27
N GLN A 114 -9.61 -2.62 -9.66
CA GLN A 114 -9.21 -2.54 -11.06
C GLN A 114 -9.31 -3.89 -11.81
N ILE A 115 -9.15 -5.02 -11.11
CA ILE A 115 -9.39 -6.35 -11.69
C ILE A 115 -10.90 -6.56 -11.88
N ALA A 116 -11.69 -6.30 -10.84
CA ALA A 116 -13.14 -6.54 -10.86
C ALA A 116 -13.88 -5.67 -11.91
N ASN A 117 -13.44 -4.43 -12.11
CA ASN A 117 -14.00 -3.53 -13.12
C ASN A 117 -13.44 -3.79 -14.54
N GLY A 118 -12.33 -4.53 -14.67
CA GLY A 118 -11.67 -4.87 -15.93
C GLY A 118 -10.68 -3.81 -16.44
N THR A 119 -10.33 -2.80 -15.64
CA THR A 119 -9.29 -1.80 -15.97
C THR A 119 -7.91 -2.46 -16.09
N ILE A 120 -7.63 -3.50 -15.30
CA ILE A 120 -6.43 -4.34 -15.44
C ILE A 120 -6.83 -5.81 -15.56
N GLN A 121 -6.01 -6.59 -16.27
CA GLN A 121 -6.20 -8.02 -16.49
C GLN A 121 -4.89 -8.79 -16.22
N PRO A 122 -4.48 -8.94 -14.94
CA PRO A 122 -3.27 -9.67 -14.58
C PRO A 122 -3.35 -11.13 -15.00
N ASP A 123 -2.20 -11.71 -15.32
CA ASP A 123 -2.04 -13.17 -15.38
C ASP A 123 -1.87 -13.74 -13.96
N VAL A 124 -1.17 -12.99 -13.12
CA VAL A 124 -0.89 -13.32 -11.72
C VAL A 124 -1.26 -12.13 -10.82
N TRP A 125 -1.92 -12.43 -9.70
CA TRP A 125 -2.20 -11.45 -8.66
C TRP A 125 -1.66 -11.93 -7.32
N SER A 126 -0.91 -11.07 -6.64
CA SER A 126 -0.40 -11.35 -5.29
C SER A 126 -0.71 -10.19 -4.36
N PRO A 127 -1.96 -10.09 -3.86
CA PRO A 127 -2.28 -9.10 -2.83
C PRO A 127 -1.47 -9.37 -1.56
N ALA A 128 -1.58 -8.49 -0.57
CA ALA A 128 -0.85 -8.65 0.68
C ALA A 128 -1.49 -9.71 1.60
N GLY A 129 -2.80 -9.91 1.50
CA GLY A 129 -3.54 -10.86 2.33
C GLY A 129 -4.61 -11.66 1.56
N SER A 130 -4.86 -12.90 1.99
CA SER A 130 -5.88 -13.78 1.39
C SER A 130 -7.33 -13.30 1.51
N VAL A 131 -7.62 -12.35 2.41
CA VAL A 131 -8.95 -11.71 2.50
C VAL A 131 -9.37 -11.09 1.15
N TRP A 132 -8.41 -10.53 0.41
CA TRP A 132 -8.64 -9.90 -0.90
C TRP A 132 -9.05 -10.89 -1.99
N LEU A 133 -8.57 -12.14 -1.92
CA LEU A 133 -8.98 -13.20 -2.86
C LEU A 133 -10.47 -13.51 -2.70
N SER A 134 -10.93 -13.60 -1.46
CA SER A 134 -12.34 -13.85 -1.13
C SER A 134 -13.24 -12.71 -1.59
N LEU A 135 -12.80 -11.46 -1.38
CA LEU A 135 -13.51 -10.27 -1.83
C LEU A 135 -13.58 -10.18 -3.36
N LEU A 136 -12.46 -10.44 -4.07
CA LEU A 136 -12.44 -10.42 -5.53
C LEU A 136 -13.38 -11.46 -6.11
N ASN A 137 -13.35 -12.70 -5.63
CA ASN A 137 -14.25 -13.76 -6.10
C ASN A 137 -15.72 -13.44 -5.80
N ALA A 138 -16.03 -12.82 -4.66
CA ALA A 138 -17.39 -12.35 -4.38
C ALA A 138 -17.86 -11.32 -5.42
N MET A 139 -17.05 -10.28 -5.67
CA MET A 139 -17.36 -9.26 -6.69
C MET A 139 -17.44 -9.85 -8.10
N TRP A 140 -16.56 -10.79 -8.43
CA TRP A 140 -16.53 -11.42 -9.75
C TRP A 140 -17.73 -12.33 -9.98
N ARG A 141 -18.13 -13.12 -8.99
CA ARG A 141 -19.34 -13.94 -9.04
C ARG A 141 -20.60 -13.11 -9.24
N GLU A 142 -20.72 -11.98 -8.52
CA GLU A 142 -21.85 -11.07 -8.67
C GLU A 142 -22.01 -10.55 -10.10
N LYS A 143 -20.90 -10.39 -10.85
CA LYS A 143 -20.91 -9.86 -12.22
C LYS A 143 -20.86 -10.92 -13.32
N HIS A 144 -20.23 -12.07 -13.08
CA HIS A 144 -19.91 -13.07 -14.11
C HIS A 144 -20.36 -14.51 -13.77
N GLY A 145 -20.95 -14.74 -12.59
CA GLY A 145 -21.48 -16.05 -12.19
C GLY A 145 -20.46 -17.15 -11.92
N SER A 146 -19.16 -16.82 -11.85
CA SER A 146 -18.05 -17.76 -11.61
C SER A 146 -16.98 -17.14 -10.71
N ASP A 147 -16.06 -17.95 -10.19
CA ASP A 147 -14.86 -17.46 -9.50
C ASP A 147 -13.77 -17.14 -10.52
N LEU A 148 -13.01 -16.05 -10.29
CA LEU A 148 -11.87 -15.69 -11.13
C LEU A 148 -10.58 -16.40 -10.70
N ILE A 149 -10.52 -16.82 -9.44
CA ILE A 149 -9.32 -17.38 -8.80
C ILE A 149 -9.71 -18.65 -8.04
N GLY A 150 -8.87 -19.69 -8.09
CA GLY A 150 -9.04 -20.89 -7.25
C GLY A 150 -8.91 -20.57 -5.75
N THR A 151 -9.74 -21.17 -4.90
CA THR A 151 -9.81 -20.85 -3.46
C THR A 151 -9.09 -21.86 -2.57
N GLY A 152 -8.50 -22.92 -3.13
CA GLY A 152 -7.72 -23.89 -2.38
C GLY A 152 -6.35 -23.34 -1.99
N ALA A 153 -5.83 -23.78 -0.84
CA ALA A 153 -4.47 -23.42 -0.40
C ALA A 153 -3.37 -23.82 -1.42
N ASN A 154 -3.61 -24.87 -2.20
CA ASN A 154 -2.72 -25.29 -3.28
C ASN A 154 -2.85 -24.44 -4.55
N ASP A 155 -3.99 -23.79 -4.74
CA ASP A 155 -4.24 -22.87 -5.86
C ASP A 155 -3.54 -21.54 -5.61
N THR A 156 -3.58 -21.09 -4.35
CA THR A 156 -3.13 -19.76 -3.92
C THR A 156 -2.13 -19.81 -2.76
N PRO A 157 -0.97 -20.49 -2.92
CA PRO A 157 -0.02 -20.62 -1.83
C PRO A 157 0.54 -19.26 -1.40
N SER A 158 0.78 -19.09 -0.10
CA SER A 158 1.52 -17.96 0.46
C SER A 158 2.93 -17.93 -0.13
N LEU A 159 3.36 -16.78 -0.65
CA LEU A 159 4.74 -16.61 -1.12
C LEU A 159 5.71 -16.40 0.03
N VAL A 160 5.29 -15.56 0.97
CA VAL A 160 6.01 -15.07 2.14
C VAL A 160 4.97 -14.58 3.14
N SER A 161 5.36 -14.34 4.38
CA SER A 161 4.48 -13.67 5.34
C SER A 161 5.14 -12.53 6.08
N SER A 162 4.33 -11.56 6.49
CA SER A 162 4.72 -10.49 7.41
C SER A 162 3.52 -10.17 8.32
N PRO A 163 3.63 -10.31 9.65
CA PRO A 163 2.62 -9.80 10.58
C PRO A 163 2.29 -8.33 10.32
N VAL A 164 1.01 -7.97 10.51
CA VAL A 164 0.60 -6.57 10.64
C VAL A 164 0.82 -6.13 12.08
N VAL A 165 1.46 -4.98 12.29
CA VAL A 165 1.93 -4.52 13.60
C VAL A 165 1.59 -3.05 13.81
N LEU A 166 1.52 -2.64 15.07
CA LEU A 166 1.57 -1.24 15.46
C LEU A 166 3.05 -0.83 15.48
N ALA A 167 3.54 -0.25 14.40
CA ALA A 167 4.87 0.32 14.32
C ALA A 167 4.92 1.63 15.13
N MET A 168 5.86 1.73 16.05
CA MET A 168 6.00 2.89 16.94
C MET A 168 7.48 3.24 17.13
N TRP A 169 7.80 4.51 17.28
CA TRP A 169 9.14 4.93 17.64
C TRP A 169 9.51 4.38 19.02
N LYS A 170 10.70 3.79 19.16
CA LYS A 170 11.08 3.07 20.38
C LYS A 170 10.87 3.88 21.68
N PRO A 171 11.25 5.17 21.79
CA PRO A 171 11.00 5.96 23.00
C PRO A 171 9.51 6.12 23.34
N GLN A 172 8.66 6.24 22.32
CA GLN A 172 7.20 6.34 22.49
C GLN A 172 6.58 5.00 22.89
N ALA A 173 7.11 3.88 22.39
CA ALA A 173 6.69 2.55 22.83
C ALA A 173 7.08 2.29 24.29
N GLU A 174 8.29 2.68 24.68
CA GLU A 174 8.79 2.57 26.06
C GLU A 174 7.97 3.41 27.04
N ALA A 175 7.54 4.61 26.65
CA ALA A 175 6.62 5.45 27.43
C ALA A 175 5.26 4.76 27.70
N LEU A 176 4.83 3.84 26.85
CA LEU A 176 3.64 3.01 27.06
C LEU A 176 3.90 1.73 27.88
N GLY A 177 5.16 1.45 28.22
CA GLY A 177 5.63 0.30 28.98
C GLY A 177 6.17 -0.87 28.15
N TRP A 178 6.33 -0.72 26.83
CA TRP A 178 6.97 -1.74 25.99
C TRP A 178 8.47 -1.87 26.35
N PRO A 179 9.09 -3.08 26.27
CA PRO A 179 8.48 -4.37 25.96
C PRO A 179 7.86 -5.08 27.18
N GLY A 180 8.03 -4.54 28.40
CA GLY A 180 7.59 -5.18 29.65
C GLY A 180 6.07 -5.26 29.81
N LYS A 181 5.30 -4.48 29.03
CA LYS A 181 3.84 -4.46 29.02
C LYS A 181 3.33 -4.74 27.61
N ALA A 182 2.38 -5.67 27.51
CA ALA A 182 1.64 -5.90 26.27
C ALA A 182 0.74 -4.69 25.94
N ILE A 183 1.01 -4.04 24.80
CA ILE A 183 0.23 -2.92 24.28
C ILE A 183 -0.82 -3.47 23.31
N GLY A 184 -2.01 -2.86 23.30
CA GLY A 184 -3.10 -3.26 22.42
C GLY A 184 -3.94 -2.09 21.91
N TRP A 185 -4.98 -2.40 21.17
CA TRP A 185 -5.90 -1.41 20.60
C TRP A 185 -6.58 -0.55 21.68
N ALA A 186 -6.84 -1.10 22.86
CA ALA A 186 -7.39 -0.33 23.97
C ALA A 186 -6.42 0.75 24.49
N ASP A 187 -5.11 0.49 24.46
CA ASP A 187 -4.10 1.48 24.81
C ASP A 187 -4.03 2.60 23.75
N ILE A 188 -4.14 2.24 22.46
CA ILE A 188 -4.23 3.20 21.35
C ILE A 188 -5.49 4.06 21.48
N ALA A 189 -6.67 3.46 21.68
CA ALA A 189 -7.94 4.19 21.82
C ALA A 189 -7.91 5.21 22.97
N ARG A 190 -7.30 4.84 24.11
CA ARG A 190 -7.12 5.75 25.25
C ARG A 190 -6.19 6.91 24.90
N LEU A 191 -5.06 6.63 24.27
CA LEU A 191 -4.09 7.66 23.89
C LEU A 191 -4.65 8.60 22.80
N SER A 192 -5.46 8.07 21.87
CA SER A 192 -6.17 8.84 20.84
C SER A 192 -7.15 9.87 21.40
N THR A 193 -7.72 9.59 22.58
CA THR A 193 -8.80 10.41 23.17
C THR A 193 -8.35 11.26 24.35
N ASP A 194 -7.11 11.09 24.85
CA ASP A 194 -6.60 11.91 25.95
C ASP A 194 -6.19 13.31 25.44
N PRO A 195 -6.84 14.40 25.90
CA PRO A 195 -6.54 15.75 25.43
C PRO A 195 -5.15 16.25 25.86
N ARG A 196 -4.46 15.53 26.76
CA ARG A 196 -3.09 15.85 27.18
C ARG A 196 -2.04 15.18 26.29
N GLY A 197 -2.46 14.30 25.36
CA GLY A 197 -1.54 13.55 24.49
C GLY A 197 -0.49 12.79 25.29
N TRP A 198 0.77 12.88 24.86
CA TRP A 198 1.89 12.22 25.52
C TRP A 198 2.21 12.79 26.92
N ALA A 199 1.72 13.98 27.28
CA ALA A 199 1.88 14.50 28.64
C ALA A 199 1.14 13.65 29.70
N ALA A 200 0.08 12.92 29.31
CA ALA A 200 -0.58 11.95 30.18
C ALA A 200 0.33 10.77 30.59
N TYR A 201 1.41 10.57 29.84
CA TYR A 201 2.41 9.52 30.03
C TYR A 201 3.76 10.10 30.50
N GLY A 202 3.79 11.37 30.93
CA GLY A 202 5.01 12.01 31.43
C GLY A 202 5.96 12.54 30.34
N HIS A 203 5.53 12.53 29.07
CA HIS A 203 6.34 12.93 27.93
C HIS A 203 5.72 14.08 27.11
N PRO A 204 5.53 15.28 27.68
CA PRO A 204 4.96 16.41 26.95
C PRO A 204 5.77 16.81 25.70
N GLU A 205 7.07 16.49 25.65
CA GLU A 205 7.96 16.75 24.52
C GLU A 205 7.57 15.98 23.23
N PHE A 206 6.80 14.90 23.36
CA PHE A 206 6.28 14.16 22.19
C PHE A 206 5.00 14.79 21.62
N GLY A 207 4.39 15.75 22.31
CA GLY A 207 3.20 16.49 21.87
C GLY A 207 1.92 15.64 21.84
N ASP A 208 1.04 15.96 20.89
CA ASP A 208 -0.20 15.19 20.66
C ASP A 208 0.09 13.81 20.09
N PHE A 209 -0.71 12.82 20.46
CA PHE A 209 -0.65 11.52 19.81
C PHE A 209 -1.22 11.59 18.40
N LYS A 210 -0.42 11.15 17.42
CA LYS A 210 -0.80 11.11 16.00
C LYS A 210 -0.72 9.69 15.51
N PHE A 211 -1.87 9.09 15.22
CA PHE A 211 -1.97 7.74 14.71
C PHE A 211 -2.11 7.74 13.19
N GLY A 212 -1.77 6.61 12.57
CA GLY A 212 -1.83 6.45 11.12
C GLY A 212 -2.12 5.02 10.72
N HIS A 213 -3.00 4.85 9.74
CA HIS A 213 -3.10 3.61 8.98
C HIS A 213 -3.54 3.94 7.56
N THR A 214 -3.38 2.99 6.65
CA THR A 214 -3.84 3.17 5.27
C THR A 214 -5.36 3.06 5.13
N HIS A 215 -5.89 3.51 3.99
CA HIS A 215 -7.31 3.44 3.67
C HIS A 215 -7.76 1.97 3.47
N PRO A 216 -8.81 1.50 4.15
CA PRO A 216 -9.20 0.09 4.12
C PRO A 216 -9.71 -0.39 2.75
N ASP A 217 -10.23 0.48 1.90
CA ASP A 217 -10.63 0.08 0.54
C ASP A 217 -9.47 -0.12 -0.44
N TYR A 218 -8.29 0.46 -0.15
CA TYR A 218 -7.17 0.49 -1.09
C TYR A 218 -5.99 -0.36 -0.63
N SER A 219 -5.82 -0.52 0.68
CA SER A 219 -4.62 -1.09 1.27
C SER A 219 -4.91 -2.12 2.34
N ASN A 220 -4.10 -3.17 2.38
CA ASN A 220 -4.30 -4.31 3.27
C ASN A 220 -4.08 -3.98 4.75
N SER A 221 -2.99 -3.29 5.13
CA SER A 221 -2.78 -2.95 6.56
C SER A 221 -3.90 -2.06 7.11
N GLY A 222 -4.52 -1.24 6.26
CA GLY A 222 -5.69 -0.43 6.58
C GLY A 222 -6.92 -1.29 6.84
N LEU A 223 -7.19 -2.25 5.96
CA LEU A 223 -8.28 -3.21 6.14
C LEU A 223 -8.07 -4.06 7.41
N ASP A 224 -6.87 -4.59 7.60
CA ASP A 224 -6.51 -5.41 8.76
C ASP A 224 -6.60 -4.60 10.06
N ALA A 225 -6.23 -3.30 10.04
CA ALA A 225 -6.37 -2.41 11.18
C ALA A 225 -7.83 -2.31 11.64
N VAL A 226 -8.75 -1.94 10.73
CA VAL A 226 -10.15 -1.73 11.08
C VAL A 226 -10.82 -3.04 11.49
N ILE A 227 -10.47 -4.17 10.87
CA ILE A 227 -10.92 -5.49 11.31
C ILE A 227 -10.42 -5.80 12.73
N ALA A 228 -9.14 -5.56 13.00
CA ALA A 228 -8.54 -5.82 14.32
C ALA A 228 -9.13 -4.92 15.41
N MET A 229 -9.48 -3.66 15.12
CA MET A 229 -10.19 -2.79 16.05
C MET A 229 -11.58 -3.35 16.42
N HIS A 230 -12.33 -3.89 15.45
CA HIS A 230 -13.62 -4.54 15.74
C HIS A 230 -13.45 -5.83 16.55
N TYR A 231 -12.41 -6.63 16.30
CA TYR A 231 -12.07 -7.79 17.13
C TYR A 231 -11.73 -7.39 18.57
N ALA A 232 -10.91 -6.36 18.75
CA ALA A 232 -10.54 -5.82 20.05
C ALA A 232 -11.77 -5.31 20.81
N ALA A 233 -12.64 -4.54 20.15
CA ALA A 233 -13.86 -4.03 20.75
C ALA A 233 -14.86 -5.14 21.13
N ALA A 234 -14.93 -6.20 20.33
CA ALA A 234 -15.78 -7.36 20.61
C ALA A 234 -15.19 -8.35 21.63
N GLY A 235 -13.91 -8.19 22.01
CA GLY A 235 -13.20 -9.15 22.86
C GLY A 235 -13.07 -10.53 22.22
N LYS A 236 -12.88 -10.60 20.90
CA LYS A 236 -12.85 -11.84 20.11
C LYS A 236 -11.53 -12.00 19.37
N VAL A 237 -11.22 -13.25 19.04
CA VAL A 237 -10.15 -13.63 18.10
C VAL A 237 -10.66 -14.44 16.90
N ARG A 238 -11.90 -14.93 16.98
CA ARG A 238 -12.58 -15.73 15.95
C ARG A 238 -14.07 -15.38 15.94
N GLY A 239 -14.77 -15.68 14.84
CA GLY A 239 -16.23 -15.58 14.77
C GLY A 239 -16.77 -14.16 14.99
N LEU A 240 -16.11 -13.15 14.38
CA LEU A 240 -16.65 -11.80 14.30
C LEU A 240 -17.90 -11.80 13.41
N THR A 241 -18.96 -11.13 13.85
CA THR A 241 -20.25 -11.05 13.12
C THR A 241 -20.59 -9.61 12.75
N THR A 242 -21.53 -9.43 11.82
CA THR A 242 -22.06 -8.10 11.46
C THR A 242 -22.73 -7.39 12.64
N ASP A 243 -23.35 -8.13 13.57
CA ASP A 243 -23.92 -7.56 14.80
C ASP A 243 -22.83 -7.00 15.73
N ASN A 244 -21.65 -7.64 15.79
CA ASN A 244 -20.53 -7.09 16.55
C ASN A 244 -20.08 -5.76 15.96
N VAL A 245 -19.96 -5.69 14.63
CA VAL A 245 -19.57 -4.48 13.90
C VAL A 245 -20.55 -3.34 14.14
N ARG A 246 -21.86 -3.63 14.10
CA ARG A 246 -22.94 -2.63 14.27
C ARG A 246 -23.17 -2.20 15.71
N SER A 247 -22.63 -2.94 16.69
CA SER A 247 -22.82 -2.60 18.10
C SER A 247 -22.25 -1.22 18.42
N GLN A 248 -22.95 -0.45 19.26
CA GLN A 248 -22.52 0.91 19.62
C GLN A 248 -21.13 0.89 20.28
N THR A 249 -20.86 -0.08 21.16
CA THR A 249 -19.54 -0.27 21.77
C THR A 249 -18.43 -0.39 20.73
N SER A 250 -18.65 -1.17 19.66
CA SER A 250 -17.64 -1.35 18.63
C SER A 250 -17.46 -0.09 17.77
N ARG A 251 -18.56 0.57 17.42
CA ARG A 251 -18.53 1.84 16.68
C ARG A 251 -17.82 2.94 17.46
N ASP A 252 -18.12 3.09 18.75
CA ASP A 252 -17.47 4.06 19.63
C ASP A 252 -15.97 3.77 19.79
N PHE A 253 -15.61 2.49 19.96
CA PHE A 253 -14.21 2.09 20.08
C PHE A 253 -13.41 2.43 18.82
N VAL A 254 -13.93 2.09 17.64
CA VAL A 254 -13.31 2.43 16.36
C VAL A 254 -13.23 3.96 16.21
N ALA A 255 -14.31 4.69 16.42
CA ALA A 255 -14.32 6.17 16.34
C ALA A 255 -13.27 6.80 17.28
N ASN A 256 -13.08 6.26 18.47
CA ASN A 256 -12.06 6.72 19.40
C ASN A 256 -10.64 6.53 18.85
N VAL A 257 -10.34 5.38 18.24
CA VAL A 257 -9.04 5.17 17.59
C VAL A 257 -8.87 6.11 16.40
N GLU A 258 -9.86 6.17 15.51
CA GLU A 258 -9.89 7.01 14.30
C GLU A 258 -9.73 8.51 14.61
N SER A 259 -10.16 8.97 15.79
CA SER A 259 -10.12 10.39 16.17
C SER A 259 -8.71 11.01 16.19
N SER A 260 -7.65 10.19 16.33
CA SER A 260 -6.25 10.64 16.28
C SER A 260 -5.58 10.41 14.92
N VAL A 261 -6.28 9.79 13.97
CA VAL A 261 -5.74 9.57 12.62
C VAL A 261 -5.60 10.91 11.93
N ILE A 262 -4.41 11.20 11.40
CA ILE A 262 -4.13 12.48 10.74
C ILE A 262 -4.30 12.43 9.21
N HIS A 263 -4.18 11.25 8.61
CA HIS A 263 -4.50 10.96 7.21
C HIS A 263 -4.48 9.45 6.97
N TYR A 264 -5.07 9.02 5.85
CA TYR A 264 -5.05 7.65 5.37
C TYR A 264 -4.15 7.56 4.12
N GLY A 265 -3.20 6.62 4.10
CA GLY A 265 -2.39 6.34 2.90
C GLY A 265 -3.05 5.32 1.98
N ASP A 266 -2.78 5.37 0.67
CA ASP A 266 -3.36 4.41 -0.28
C ASP A 266 -2.57 3.09 -0.38
N SER A 267 -1.33 3.08 0.09
CA SER A 267 -0.43 1.93 0.10
C SER A 267 0.46 1.96 1.34
N THR A 268 0.65 0.79 1.96
CA THR A 268 1.37 0.67 3.24
C THR A 268 2.86 0.94 3.09
N GLY A 269 3.50 0.45 2.02
CA GLY A 269 4.93 0.70 1.78
C GLY A 269 5.23 2.19 1.60
N PHE A 270 4.42 2.91 0.80
CA PHE A 270 4.57 4.35 0.64
C PHE A 270 4.22 5.13 1.92
N PHE A 271 3.24 4.65 2.70
CA PHE A 271 2.88 5.22 3.99
C PHE A 271 4.01 5.07 5.03
N ALA A 272 4.64 3.89 5.10
CA ALA A 272 5.81 3.62 5.95
C ALA A 272 6.95 4.59 5.62
N THR A 273 7.26 4.77 4.33
CA THR A 273 8.29 5.70 3.87
C THR A 273 8.01 7.14 4.34
N LYS A 274 6.76 7.60 4.27
CA LYS A 274 6.38 8.92 4.80
C LYS A 274 6.59 9.01 6.31
N MET A 275 6.18 8.00 7.08
CA MET A 275 6.42 7.97 8.52
C MET A 275 7.92 8.10 8.83
N PHE A 276 8.75 7.27 8.21
CA PHE A 276 10.17 7.20 8.54
C PHE A 276 10.94 8.45 8.13
N ASN A 277 10.59 9.07 6.99
CA ASN A 277 11.23 10.29 6.51
C ASN A 277 10.81 11.56 7.29
N ASN A 278 9.64 11.57 7.92
CA ASN A 278 9.14 12.75 8.64
C ASN A 278 9.23 12.64 10.17
N GLY A 279 9.61 11.47 10.69
CA GLY A 279 9.91 11.27 12.11
C GLY A 279 8.70 11.30 13.06
N PRO A 280 8.95 11.28 14.38
CA PRO A 280 7.91 11.17 15.41
C PRO A 280 6.98 12.38 15.51
N GLY A 281 7.40 13.55 15.02
CA GLY A 281 6.55 14.74 14.95
C GLY A 281 5.41 14.61 13.93
N TYR A 282 5.57 13.75 12.92
CA TYR A 282 4.56 13.47 11.91
C TYR A 282 3.55 12.41 12.37
N LEU A 283 4.05 11.23 12.77
CA LEU A 283 3.24 10.13 13.29
C LEU A 283 3.93 9.54 14.52
N SER A 284 3.19 9.39 15.61
CA SER A 284 3.67 8.69 16.81
C SER A 284 3.66 7.17 16.60
N ALA A 285 2.64 6.66 15.93
CA ALA A 285 2.50 5.24 15.60
C ALA A 285 1.70 5.04 14.31
N ALA A 286 1.94 3.91 13.66
CA ALA A 286 1.21 3.51 12.47
C ALA A 286 0.94 2.01 12.42
N VAL A 287 -0.12 1.59 11.71
CA VAL A 287 -0.31 0.19 11.34
C VAL A 287 0.51 -0.10 10.09
N LEU A 288 1.55 -0.91 10.23
CA LEU A 288 2.49 -1.29 9.16
C LEU A 288 2.74 -2.80 9.17
N TYR A 289 3.61 -3.26 8.29
CA TYR A 289 4.12 -4.63 8.30
C TYR A 289 5.36 -4.76 9.18
N GLU A 290 5.55 -5.93 9.79
CA GLU A 290 6.81 -6.32 10.43
C GLU A 290 8.01 -6.12 9.49
N SER A 291 7.87 -6.47 8.20
CA SER A 291 8.90 -6.25 7.18
C SER A 291 9.29 -4.77 7.03
N SER A 292 8.33 -3.84 7.17
CA SER A 292 8.60 -2.40 7.14
C SER A 292 9.34 -1.91 8.38
N VAL A 293 9.12 -2.52 9.55
CA VAL A 293 9.89 -2.23 10.78
C VAL A 293 11.34 -2.70 10.62
N ILE A 294 11.53 -3.91 10.08
CA ILE A 294 12.87 -4.42 9.74
C ILE A 294 13.58 -3.50 8.75
N GLU A 295 12.87 -3.08 7.69
CA GLU A 295 13.42 -2.17 6.68
C GLU A 295 13.85 -0.83 7.30
N ALA A 296 13.01 -0.26 8.18
CA ALA A 296 13.32 1.00 8.87
C ALA A 296 14.65 0.91 9.64
N ASN A 297 14.86 -0.18 10.37
CA ASN A 297 16.05 -0.38 11.21
C ASN A 297 17.25 -0.96 10.44
N THR A 298 17.11 -1.30 9.17
CA THR A 298 18.21 -1.84 8.37
C THR A 298 19.21 -0.73 8.01
N PRO A 299 20.52 -0.90 8.29
CA PRO A 299 21.52 0.13 8.00
C PRO A 299 21.50 0.62 6.55
N GLY A 300 21.53 1.95 6.38
CA GLY A 300 21.58 2.59 5.06
C GLY A 300 20.22 2.76 4.36
N LYS A 301 19.14 2.14 4.84
CA LYS A 301 17.79 2.31 4.25
C LYS A 301 17.19 3.69 4.56
N TYR A 302 17.25 4.10 5.83
CA TYR A 302 16.80 5.41 6.29
C TYR A 302 17.95 6.11 7.04
N PRO A 303 18.86 6.82 6.35
CA PRO A 303 20.08 7.36 6.94
C PRO A 303 19.84 8.44 7.99
N HIS A 304 18.64 9.03 8.02
CA HIS A 304 18.23 10.08 8.96
C HIS A 304 17.09 9.61 9.88
N LEU A 305 17.00 8.30 10.15
CA LEU A 305 16.00 7.78 11.06
C LEU A 305 16.24 8.33 12.48
N PRO A 306 15.32 9.13 13.05
CA PRO A 306 15.57 9.83 14.30
C PRO A 306 15.65 8.89 15.51
N PHE A 307 14.89 7.79 15.48
CA PHE A 307 14.88 6.75 16.50
C PHE A 307 14.60 5.39 15.85
N PRO A 308 15.07 4.27 16.43
CA PRO A 308 14.62 2.95 16.02
C PRO A 308 13.09 2.83 16.08
N VAL A 309 12.53 2.04 15.18
CA VAL A 309 11.10 1.69 15.16
C VAL A 309 10.92 0.29 15.72
N VAL A 310 9.86 0.04 16.49
CA VAL A 310 9.56 -1.29 17.03
C VAL A 310 8.20 -1.78 16.59
N ALA A 311 8.10 -3.09 16.41
CA ALA A 311 6.86 -3.79 16.11
C ALA A 311 6.14 -4.11 17.42
N ILE A 312 5.01 -3.45 17.66
CA ILE A 312 4.08 -3.84 18.72
C ILE A 312 3.05 -4.78 18.10
N TYR A 313 3.02 -6.02 18.59
CA TYR A 313 2.00 -7.01 18.26
C TYR A 313 0.84 -6.84 19.25
N PRO A 314 -0.34 -6.38 18.81
CA PRO A 314 -1.44 -6.07 19.73
C PRO A 314 -1.81 -7.28 20.59
N LYS A 315 -2.01 -7.05 21.90
CA LYS A 315 -2.41 -8.11 22.85
C LYS A 315 -3.73 -8.79 22.49
N GLU A 316 -4.61 -8.11 21.76
CA GLU A 316 -5.87 -8.67 21.25
C GLU A 316 -5.66 -9.61 20.05
N GLY A 317 -4.49 -9.57 19.41
CA GLY A 317 -4.11 -10.37 18.25
C GLY A 317 -3.91 -9.54 16.97
N THR A 318 -3.34 -10.18 15.95
CA THR A 318 -3.15 -9.58 14.61
C THR A 318 -3.25 -10.62 13.49
N PHE A 319 -3.07 -10.20 12.25
CA PHE A 319 -3.05 -11.05 11.06
C PHE A 319 -1.63 -11.26 10.54
N TYR A 320 -1.39 -12.42 9.93
CA TYR A 320 -0.31 -12.56 8.95
C TYR A 320 -0.79 -12.00 7.62
N SER A 321 -0.08 -11.01 7.09
CA SER A 321 -0.11 -10.71 5.67
C SER A 321 0.61 -11.86 4.96
N ASP A 322 -0.13 -12.77 4.34
CA ASP A 322 0.36 -14.05 3.81
C ASP A 322 0.73 -14.03 2.33
N HIS A 323 0.58 -12.86 1.69
CA HIS A 323 1.00 -12.57 0.32
C HIS A 323 0.75 -13.72 -0.67
N PRO A 324 -0.52 -14.16 -0.86
CA PRO A 324 -0.82 -15.34 -1.67
C PRO A 324 -0.41 -15.11 -3.14
N TYR A 325 -0.14 -16.19 -3.87
CA TYR A 325 0.09 -16.17 -5.31
C TYR A 325 -1.09 -16.75 -6.05
N ALA A 326 -1.93 -15.90 -6.65
CA ALA A 326 -3.08 -16.31 -7.44
C ALA A 326 -2.79 -16.26 -8.94
N ILE A 327 -3.05 -17.38 -9.62
CA ILE A 327 -3.14 -17.42 -11.09
C ILE A 327 -4.60 -17.16 -11.45
N LEU A 328 -4.88 -16.19 -12.31
CA LEU A 328 -6.24 -15.83 -12.69
C LEU A 328 -6.77 -16.76 -13.78
N HIS A 329 -8.08 -17.02 -13.77
CA HIS A 329 -8.79 -17.86 -14.74
C HIS A 329 -9.64 -17.04 -15.72
N GLY A 330 -9.20 -15.82 -16.03
CA GLY A 330 -9.83 -14.96 -17.03
C GLY A 330 -9.61 -15.48 -18.46
N SER A 331 -10.49 -15.12 -19.39
CA SER A 331 -10.38 -15.50 -20.80
C SER A 331 -9.10 -15.02 -21.49
N TRP A 332 -8.39 -14.05 -20.88
CA TRP A 332 -7.10 -13.52 -21.34
C TRP A 332 -5.88 -14.35 -20.88
N VAL A 333 -6.08 -15.33 -19.99
CA VAL A 333 -5.00 -16.20 -19.47
C VAL A 333 -4.97 -17.48 -20.31
N THR A 334 -4.01 -17.53 -21.23
CA THR A 334 -3.82 -18.69 -22.12
C THR A 334 -3.17 -19.88 -21.38
N PRO A 335 -3.25 -21.11 -21.91
CA PRO A 335 -2.54 -22.25 -21.34
C PRO A 335 -1.03 -22.03 -21.17
N ALA A 336 -0.39 -21.33 -22.12
CA ALA A 336 1.02 -20.97 -22.02
C ALA A 336 1.30 -19.99 -20.87
N LYS A 337 0.44 -18.99 -20.66
CA LYS A 337 0.52 -18.09 -19.50
C LYS A 337 0.29 -18.84 -18.19
N GLN A 338 -0.65 -19.78 -18.15
CA GLN A 338 -0.88 -20.61 -16.97
C GLN A 338 0.35 -21.46 -16.63
N ALA A 339 0.95 -22.12 -17.62
CA ALA A 339 2.19 -22.89 -17.44
C ALA A 339 3.36 -22.01 -17.00
N ALA A 340 3.53 -20.84 -17.63
CA ALA A 340 4.55 -19.87 -17.25
C ALA A 340 4.34 -19.36 -15.81
N ALA A 341 3.10 -19.06 -15.41
CA ALA A 341 2.77 -18.62 -14.06
C ALA A 341 3.05 -19.69 -13.01
N GLN A 342 2.84 -20.98 -13.34
CA GLN A 342 3.22 -22.10 -12.47
C GLN A 342 4.74 -22.25 -12.35
N ALA A 343 5.48 -22.09 -13.45
CA ALA A 343 6.94 -22.11 -13.44
C ALA A 343 7.50 -20.96 -12.57
N PHE A 344 6.96 -19.75 -12.71
CA PHE A 344 7.36 -18.61 -11.90
C PHE A 344 7.02 -18.79 -10.41
N ARG A 345 5.83 -19.32 -10.09
CA ARG A 345 5.45 -19.68 -8.70
C ARG A 345 6.44 -20.65 -8.07
N THR A 346 6.81 -21.70 -8.82
CA THR A 346 7.78 -22.72 -8.36
C THR A 346 9.14 -22.09 -8.06
N PHE A 347 9.59 -21.17 -8.93
CA PHE A 347 10.83 -20.43 -8.72
C PHE A 347 10.78 -19.54 -7.47
N LEU A 348 9.68 -18.81 -7.24
CA LEU A 348 9.54 -17.93 -6.07
C LEU A 348 9.54 -18.70 -4.74
N LEU A 349 8.99 -19.92 -4.73
CA LEU A 349 8.94 -20.79 -3.55
C LEU A 349 10.21 -21.63 -3.35
N ALA A 350 11.16 -21.58 -4.29
CA ALA A 350 12.42 -22.31 -4.17
C ALA A 350 13.27 -21.77 -3.00
N PRO A 351 14.04 -22.62 -2.29
CA PRO A 351 14.80 -22.23 -1.10
C PRO A 351 15.68 -21.00 -1.29
N ALA A 352 16.32 -20.85 -2.46
CA ALA A 352 17.17 -19.69 -2.75
C ALA A 352 16.41 -18.36 -2.71
N GLN A 353 15.18 -18.31 -3.26
CA GLN A 353 14.41 -17.07 -3.36
C GLN A 353 13.69 -16.75 -2.05
N GLN A 354 13.34 -17.79 -1.31
CA GLN A 354 12.85 -17.70 0.06
C GLN A 354 13.95 -17.23 1.03
N ALA A 355 15.19 -17.67 0.86
CA ALA A 355 16.34 -17.15 1.61
C ALA A 355 16.60 -15.66 1.29
N LYS A 356 16.46 -15.24 0.03
CA LYS A 356 16.52 -13.81 -0.33
C LYS A 356 15.42 -13.00 0.37
N ALA A 357 14.21 -13.54 0.50
CA ALA A 357 13.08 -12.85 1.14
C ALA A 357 13.37 -12.42 2.58
N LEU A 358 14.17 -13.19 3.33
CA LEU A 358 14.60 -12.84 4.69
C LEU A 358 15.29 -11.48 4.75
N GLY A 359 16.17 -11.19 3.79
CA GLY A 359 16.89 -9.92 3.70
C GLY A 359 16.00 -8.70 3.42
N TYR A 360 14.75 -8.93 3.01
CA TYR A 360 13.72 -7.92 2.82
C TYR A 360 12.68 -7.91 3.96
N GLY A 361 12.96 -8.62 5.08
CA GLY A 361 12.09 -8.66 6.25
C GLY A 361 10.85 -9.54 6.10
N PHE A 362 10.83 -10.43 5.09
CA PHE A 362 9.72 -11.36 4.88
C PHE A 362 10.00 -12.74 5.45
N ARG A 363 9.05 -13.29 6.22
CA ARG A 363 9.12 -14.65 6.74
C ARG A 363 8.88 -15.64 5.57
N PRO A 364 9.72 -16.68 5.41
CA PRO A 364 9.62 -17.57 4.27
C PRO A 364 8.41 -18.49 4.41
N ALA A 365 7.74 -18.78 3.30
CA ALA A 365 6.70 -19.80 3.23
C ALA A 365 7.31 -21.22 3.16
N ASN A 366 8.56 -21.32 2.69
CA ASN A 366 9.26 -22.59 2.60
C ASN A 366 9.91 -22.96 3.94
N ALA A 367 9.38 -23.99 4.60
CA ALA A 367 9.83 -24.45 5.91
C ALA A 367 11.30 -24.94 5.97
N SER A 368 11.94 -25.20 4.83
CA SER A 368 13.38 -25.53 4.79
C SER A 368 14.28 -24.31 5.00
N VAL A 369 13.74 -23.10 4.89
CA VAL A 369 14.47 -21.85 5.14
C VAL A 369 14.18 -21.41 6.57
N GLY A 370 15.18 -21.50 7.44
CA GLY A 370 15.06 -21.06 8.84
C GLY A 370 14.99 -19.54 8.97
N LEU A 371 14.29 -19.08 10.03
CA LEU A 371 14.33 -17.68 10.44
C LEU A 371 15.66 -17.39 11.16
N GLY A 372 16.24 -16.23 10.88
CA GLY A 372 17.42 -15.67 11.52
C GLY A 372 17.40 -14.15 11.41
N ALA A 373 18.52 -13.47 11.65
CA ALA A 373 18.62 -12.03 11.37
C ALA A 373 18.14 -11.76 9.93
N PRO A 374 17.30 -10.72 9.69
CA PRO A 374 16.99 -9.61 10.59
C PRO A 374 15.74 -9.79 11.49
N PHE A 375 15.28 -11.01 11.77
CA PHE A 375 14.15 -11.25 12.68
C PHE A 375 14.60 -11.28 14.14
N ASP A 376 14.97 -10.12 14.67
CA ASP A 376 15.49 -9.96 16.03
C ASP A 376 15.19 -8.57 16.63
N SER A 377 15.46 -8.43 17.94
CA SER A 377 15.23 -7.19 18.67
C SER A 377 16.08 -6.00 18.20
N ALA A 378 17.22 -6.23 17.54
CA ALA A 378 18.04 -5.15 16.99
C ALA A 378 17.37 -4.50 15.77
N HIS A 379 16.55 -5.27 15.05
CA HIS A 379 15.69 -4.79 13.97
C HIS A 379 14.26 -4.44 14.44
N GLY A 380 14.02 -4.41 15.74
CA GLY A 380 12.76 -3.96 16.34
C GLY A 380 11.63 -4.98 16.31
N VAL A 381 11.92 -6.27 16.09
CA VAL A 381 10.90 -7.33 15.93
C VAL A 381 11.14 -8.52 16.87
N ASP A 382 10.12 -9.36 17.05
CA ASP A 382 10.22 -10.60 17.83
C ASP A 382 9.85 -11.80 16.92
N PRO A 383 10.80 -12.71 16.64
CA PRO A 383 10.55 -13.86 15.76
C PRO A 383 9.48 -14.81 16.32
N HIS A 384 9.19 -14.78 17.62
CA HIS A 384 8.15 -15.61 18.26
C HIS A 384 6.76 -14.99 18.25
N GLN A 385 6.62 -13.74 17.78
CA GLN A 385 5.35 -13.04 17.63
C GLN A 385 4.80 -13.16 16.20
N PRO A 386 3.48 -12.95 16.00
CA PRO A 386 2.46 -12.73 17.02
C PRO A 386 2.05 -14.00 17.78
N ALA A 387 1.82 -13.89 19.08
CA ALA A 387 1.33 -15.00 19.91
C ALA A 387 -0.17 -15.30 19.70
N THR A 388 -0.94 -14.34 19.16
CA THR A 388 -2.39 -14.48 18.92
C THR A 388 -2.73 -14.05 17.51
N LEU A 389 -3.38 -14.95 16.77
CA LEU A 389 -3.82 -14.72 15.40
C LEU A 389 -5.33 -14.53 15.33
N LEU A 390 -5.74 -13.48 14.63
CA LEU A 390 -7.15 -13.19 14.34
C LEU A 390 -7.62 -14.01 13.13
N GLN A 391 -8.84 -14.54 13.19
CA GLN A 391 -9.46 -15.22 12.05
C GLN A 391 -9.87 -14.19 10.98
N PRO A 392 -9.47 -14.36 9.70
CA PRO A 392 -10.03 -13.55 8.63
C PRO A 392 -11.57 -13.67 8.60
N PRO A 393 -12.31 -12.55 8.67
CA PRO A 393 -13.77 -12.57 8.70
C PRO A 393 -14.37 -12.93 7.33
N SER A 394 -15.67 -13.25 7.30
CA SER A 394 -16.39 -13.50 6.04
C SER A 394 -16.53 -12.22 5.21
N VAL A 395 -16.79 -12.36 3.91
CA VAL A 395 -17.02 -11.23 2.99
C VAL A 395 -18.10 -10.27 3.50
N ASP A 396 -19.21 -10.78 4.02
CA ASP A 396 -20.30 -9.94 4.54
C ASP A 396 -19.88 -9.13 5.77
N VAL A 397 -19.05 -9.70 6.64
CA VAL A 397 -18.51 -9.01 7.80
C VAL A 397 -17.50 -7.96 7.36
N VAL A 398 -16.62 -8.26 6.39
CA VAL A 398 -15.69 -7.27 5.82
C VAL A 398 -16.43 -6.08 5.22
N ARG A 399 -17.48 -6.33 4.41
CA ARG A 399 -18.32 -5.26 3.83
C ARG A 399 -19.00 -4.41 4.89
N ALA A 400 -19.48 -5.03 5.98
CA ALA A 400 -20.06 -4.29 7.10
C ALA A 400 -19.02 -3.43 7.83
N ILE A 401 -17.79 -3.92 7.97
CA ILE A 401 -16.67 -3.19 8.59
C ILE A 401 -16.27 -1.98 7.75
N THR A 402 -16.08 -2.14 6.44
CA THR A 402 -15.71 -1.01 5.57
C THR A 402 -16.82 0.04 5.53
N ALA A 403 -18.09 -0.37 5.43
CA ALA A 403 -19.23 0.53 5.53
C ALA A 403 -19.26 1.28 6.87
N SER A 404 -19.08 0.58 8.00
CA SER A 404 -19.00 1.20 9.32
C SER A 404 -17.84 2.19 9.41
N TRP A 405 -16.67 1.85 8.85
CA TRP A 405 -15.52 2.74 8.87
C TRP A 405 -15.77 4.05 8.11
N HIS A 406 -16.46 4.02 6.95
CA HIS A 406 -16.81 5.26 6.23
C HIS A 406 -17.66 6.23 7.07
N GLU A 407 -18.44 5.73 8.02
CA GLU A 407 -19.23 6.56 8.94
C GLU A 407 -18.40 7.11 10.11
N LEU A 408 -17.42 6.32 10.58
CA LEU A 408 -16.68 6.55 11.82
C LEU A 408 -15.33 7.23 11.63
N ARG A 409 -14.76 7.14 10.42
CA ARG A 409 -13.48 7.76 10.09
C ARG A 409 -13.48 9.24 10.44
N ARG A 410 -12.32 9.75 10.80
CA ARG A 410 -12.18 11.20 11.01
C ARG A 410 -12.51 11.93 9.70
N LYS A 411 -13.46 12.86 9.79
CA LYS A 411 -13.92 13.69 8.66
C LYS A 411 -12.84 14.69 8.26
N VAL A 412 -12.95 15.21 7.04
CA VAL A 412 -12.05 16.24 6.52
C VAL A 412 -12.77 17.59 6.36
N ASP A 413 -12.05 18.67 6.66
CA ASP A 413 -12.35 20.04 6.28
C ASP A 413 -11.34 20.45 5.21
N VAL A 414 -11.78 20.50 3.96
CA VAL A 414 -10.92 20.77 2.80
C VAL A 414 -11.21 22.17 2.26
N MET A 415 -10.18 22.98 2.04
CA MET A 415 -10.25 24.19 1.23
C MET A 415 -9.53 23.95 -0.10
N LEU A 416 -10.31 23.96 -1.19
CA LEU A 416 -9.78 23.96 -2.55
C LEU A 416 -9.46 25.39 -2.96
N ILE A 417 -8.25 25.62 -3.45
CA ILE A 417 -7.79 26.90 -3.96
C ILE A 417 -7.40 26.70 -5.41
N LEU A 418 -8.15 27.32 -6.33
CA LEU A 418 -7.88 27.21 -7.76
C LEU A 418 -7.44 28.55 -8.33
N ASP A 419 -6.25 28.55 -8.92
CA ASP A 419 -5.76 29.61 -9.77
C ASP A 419 -6.62 29.71 -11.03
N ARG A 420 -7.13 30.91 -11.30
CA ARG A 420 -7.83 31.24 -12.54
C ARG A 420 -7.14 32.37 -13.30
N SER A 421 -5.85 32.59 -13.09
CA SER A 421 -5.05 33.58 -13.83
C SER A 421 -5.05 33.30 -15.33
N GLY A 422 -4.64 34.30 -16.13
CA GLY A 422 -4.58 34.17 -17.59
C GLY A 422 -3.71 32.99 -18.07
N SER A 423 -2.61 32.68 -17.38
CA SER A 423 -1.70 31.58 -17.73
C SER A 423 -2.35 30.20 -17.63
N MET A 424 -3.36 30.05 -16.77
CA MET A 424 -4.17 28.83 -16.69
C MET A 424 -4.97 28.54 -17.97
N GLY A 425 -5.08 29.52 -18.88
CA GLY A 425 -5.64 29.33 -20.21
C GLY A 425 -4.73 28.59 -21.19
N ASP A 426 -3.43 28.48 -20.90
CA ASP A 426 -2.46 27.80 -21.78
C ASP A 426 -2.72 26.29 -21.86
N SER A 427 -2.32 25.68 -22.97
CA SER A 427 -2.46 24.24 -23.20
C SER A 427 -1.21 23.45 -22.83
N ILE A 428 -1.42 22.28 -22.21
CA ILE A 428 -0.44 21.21 -22.00
C ILE A 428 -1.01 19.95 -22.63
N GLU A 429 -0.26 19.32 -23.54
CA GLU A 429 -0.65 18.05 -24.20
C GLU A 429 -2.07 18.08 -24.83
N GLY A 430 -2.47 19.23 -25.39
CA GLY A 430 -3.75 19.38 -26.08
C GLY A 430 -4.95 19.75 -25.18
N THR A 431 -4.75 19.90 -23.87
CA THR A 431 -5.78 20.36 -22.91
C THR A 431 -5.33 21.62 -22.19
N THR A 432 -6.23 22.57 -21.92
CA THR A 432 -5.86 23.77 -21.14
C THR A 432 -5.57 23.40 -19.69
N LYS A 433 -4.61 24.08 -19.05
CA LYS A 433 -4.25 23.85 -17.64
C LYS A 433 -5.47 23.96 -16.72
N ILE A 434 -6.34 24.95 -16.96
CA ILE A 434 -7.59 25.11 -16.22
C ILE A 434 -8.57 23.94 -16.45
N ALA A 435 -8.64 23.37 -17.65
CA ALA A 435 -9.48 22.20 -17.90
C ALA A 435 -8.96 20.97 -17.14
N GLY A 436 -7.64 20.73 -17.15
CA GLY A 436 -7.01 19.69 -16.35
C GLY A 436 -7.24 19.88 -14.84
N ALA A 437 -7.13 21.12 -14.35
CA ALA A 437 -7.39 21.44 -12.95
C ALA A 437 -8.86 21.21 -12.55
N ARG A 438 -9.83 21.60 -13.40
CA ARG A 438 -11.27 21.32 -13.19
C ARG A 438 -11.56 19.83 -13.15
N GLN A 439 -10.93 19.05 -14.03
CA GLN A 439 -11.07 17.59 -14.04
C GLN A 439 -10.53 17.00 -12.73
N GLY A 440 -9.30 17.35 -12.33
CA GLY A 440 -8.70 16.86 -11.09
C GLY A 440 -9.51 17.23 -9.84
N LEU A 441 -10.07 18.45 -9.79
CA LEU A 441 -10.96 18.85 -8.70
C LEU A 441 -12.30 18.08 -8.70
N THR A 442 -12.85 17.80 -9.88
CA THR A 442 -14.08 17.01 -10.03
C THR A 442 -13.86 15.58 -9.51
N GLU A 443 -12.76 14.95 -9.91
CA GLU A 443 -12.35 13.63 -9.42
C GLU A 443 -12.16 13.64 -7.90
N PHE A 444 -11.44 14.65 -7.37
CA PHE A 444 -11.22 14.79 -5.94
C PHE A 444 -12.52 14.94 -5.13
N VAL A 445 -13.46 15.79 -5.58
CA VAL A 445 -14.77 15.95 -4.94
C VAL A 445 -15.55 14.63 -4.95
N GLY A 446 -15.38 13.81 -5.99
CA GLY A 446 -15.95 12.46 -6.09
C GLY A 446 -15.46 11.49 -5.01
N LEU A 447 -14.24 11.67 -4.48
CA LEU A 447 -13.66 10.81 -3.43
C LEU A 447 -14.17 11.12 -2.02
N LEU A 448 -14.80 12.29 -1.83
CA LEU A 448 -15.26 12.75 -0.52
C LEU A 448 -16.65 12.23 -0.17
N SER A 449 -16.88 11.95 1.11
CA SER A 449 -18.21 11.61 1.65
C SER A 449 -19.09 12.84 1.77
N ASP A 450 -20.40 12.64 1.83
CA ASP A 450 -21.37 13.73 2.01
C ASP A 450 -21.19 14.50 3.33
N SER A 451 -20.58 13.86 4.33
CA SER A 451 -20.35 14.44 5.65
C SER A 451 -19.04 15.21 5.77
N ASP A 452 -18.13 15.07 4.80
CA ASP A 452 -16.92 15.89 4.73
C ASP A 452 -17.29 17.33 4.37
N ARG A 453 -16.48 18.28 4.82
CA ARG A 453 -16.71 19.70 4.56
C ARG A 453 -15.72 20.18 3.52
N VAL A 454 -16.22 20.82 2.47
CA VAL A 454 -15.39 21.29 1.35
C VAL A 454 -15.69 22.75 1.11
N GLY A 455 -14.67 23.57 0.90
CA GLY A 455 -14.78 24.92 0.38
C GLY A 455 -14.04 25.04 -0.95
N LEU A 456 -14.37 26.08 -1.70
CA LEU A 456 -13.70 26.44 -2.94
C LEU A 456 -13.47 27.95 -2.96
N THR A 457 -12.20 28.33 -3.08
CA THR A 457 -11.75 29.68 -3.36
C THR A 457 -11.09 29.68 -4.72
N VAL A 458 -11.42 30.65 -5.56
CA VAL A 458 -10.68 30.91 -6.80
C VAL A 458 -9.90 32.21 -6.65
N PHE A 459 -8.76 32.32 -7.30
CA PHE A 459 -8.01 33.57 -7.28
C PHE A 459 -7.45 33.95 -8.64
N SER A 460 -7.38 35.25 -8.87
CA SER A 460 -6.53 35.87 -9.89
C SER A 460 -5.98 37.20 -9.35
N ASP A 461 -6.55 38.34 -9.72
CA ASP A 461 -6.23 39.66 -9.14
C ASP A 461 -6.73 39.76 -7.68
N SER A 462 -7.85 39.09 -7.40
CA SER A 462 -8.48 38.98 -6.09
C SER A 462 -8.74 37.51 -5.76
N ALA A 463 -9.11 37.23 -4.50
CA ALA A 463 -9.55 35.92 -4.06
C ALA A 463 -11.07 35.95 -3.84
N ASP A 464 -11.78 35.05 -4.51
CA ASP A 464 -13.23 34.93 -4.45
C ASP A 464 -13.61 33.60 -3.80
N ILE A 465 -14.33 33.65 -2.66
CA ILE A 465 -14.87 32.44 -2.01
C ILE A 465 -16.11 32.01 -2.78
N ILE A 466 -15.97 30.99 -3.62
CA ILE A 466 -17.04 30.44 -4.45
C ILE A 466 -17.98 29.55 -3.65
N SER A 467 -17.43 28.80 -2.69
CA SER A 467 -18.20 28.00 -1.72
C SER A 467 -17.47 27.99 -0.37
N PRO A 468 -18.11 28.36 0.74
CA PRO A 468 -17.49 28.27 2.06
C PRO A 468 -17.31 26.80 2.50
N VAL A 469 -16.43 26.55 3.46
CA VAL A 469 -16.21 25.18 4.01
C VAL A 469 -17.44 24.73 4.80
N SER A 470 -18.25 23.87 4.19
CA SER A 470 -19.48 23.31 4.76
C SER A 470 -19.72 21.89 4.22
N PRO A 471 -20.60 21.09 4.86
CA PRO A 471 -20.85 19.70 4.44
C PRO A 471 -21.14 19.58 2.94
N LEU A 472 -20.56 18.57 2.31
CA LEU A 472 -20.57 18.41 0.86
C LEU A 472 -21.92 17.94 0.32
N GLY A 473 -22.62 17.03 1.01
CA GLY A 473 -23.76 16.29 0.45
C GLY A 473 -24.79 17.15 -0.27
N ALA A 474 -25.38 18.12 0.43
CA ALA A 474 -26.42 18.98 -0.12
C ALA A 474 -25.94 19.91 -1.26
N LYS A 475 -24.65 20.25 -1.28
CA LYS A 475 -24.07 21.20 -2.24
C LYS A 475 -23.19 20.55 -3.30
N ARG A 476 -23.06 19.23 -3.32
CA ARG A 476 -22.13 18.49 -4.18
C ARG A 476 -22.31 18.87 -5.65
N GLN A 477 -23.54 18.82 -6.13
CA GLN A 477 -23.83 19.12 -7.53
C GLN A 477 -23.57 20.61 -7.87
N ASP A 478 -23.96 21.53 -6.99
CA ASP A 478 -23.68 22.96 -7.16
C ASP A 478 -22.17 23.24 -7.19
N LEU A 479 -21.39 22.63 -6.29
CA LEU A 479 -19.94 22.76 -6.27
C LEU A 479 -19.31 22.24 -7.56
N LEU A 480 -19.72 21.08 -8.05
CA LEU A 480 -19.24 20.51 -9.32
C LEU A 480 -19.59 21.41 -10.52
N THR A 481 -20.80 21.96 -10.56
CA THR A 481 -21.20 22.93 -11.60
C THR A 481 -20.34 24.18 -11.53
N ARG A 482 -20.07 24.72 -10.34
CA ARG A 482 -19.19 25.88 -10.14
C ARG A 482 -17.78 25.60 -10.60
N ILE A 483 -17.18 24.47 -10.23
CA ILE A 483 -15.85 24.04 -10.68
C ILE A 483 -15.78 24.09 -12.21
N ASN A 484 -16.75 23.48 -12.88
CA ASN A 484 -16.79 23.41 -14.34
C ASN A 484 -16.97 24.78 -15.02
N GLY A 485 -17.44 25.80 -14.31
CA GLY A 485 -17.63 27.16 -14.83
C GLY A 485 -16.43 28.11 -14.71
N ILE A 486 -15.32 27.71 -14.07
CA ILE A 486 -14.23 28.64 -13.70
C ILE A 486 -13.34 28.97 -14.88
N VAL A 487 -13.54 30.12 -15.52
CA VAL A 487 -12.76 30.58 -16.68
C VAL A 487 -11.47 31.32 -16.27
N PRO A 488 -10.38 31.19 -17.05
CA PRO A 488 -9.13 31.89 -16.78
C PRO A 488 -9.21 33.38 -17.14
N GLY A 489 -8.47 34.22 -16.42
CA GLY A 489 -8.34 35.66 -16.61
C GLY A 489 -7.79 36.40 -15.38
N GLY A 490 -7.08 37.50 -15.61
CA GLY A 490 -6.43 38.31 -14.56
C GLY A 490 -5.01 37.85 -14.22
N ASN A 491 -4.44 38.44 -13.17
CA ASN A 491 -3.09 38.14 -12.65
C ASN A 491 -3.12 37.04 -11.57
N THR A 492 -2.06 36.92 -10.74
CA THR A 492 -1.83 35.78 -9.85
C THR A 492 -1.50 36.23 -8.41
N ARG A 493 -2.53 36.31 -7.54
CA ARG A 493 -2.42 36.60 -6.09
C ARG A 493 -2.38 35.32 -5.26
N LEU A 494 -1.37 34.49 -5.45
CA LEU A 494 -1.24 33.15 -4.86
C LEU A 494 -0.93 33.19 -3.35
N PHE A 495 0.14 33.84 -2.91
CA PHE A 495 0.63 33.75 -1.53
C PHE A 495 -0.32 34.32 -0.49
N ASP A 496 -0.91 35.49 -0.76
CA ASP A 496 -1.94 36.08 0.13
C ASP A 496 -3.15 35.15 0.23
N THR A 497 -3.63 34.62 -0.90
CA THR A 497 -4.78 33.71 -0.94
C THR A 497 -4.51 32.47 -0.09
N VAL A 498 -3.34 31.85 -0.23
CA VAL A 498 -2.99 30.68 0.60
C VAL A 498 -2.96 31.04 2.08
N SER A 499 -2.33 32.15 2.47
CA SER A 499 -2.31 32.62 3.87
C SER A 499 -3.72 32.82 4.43
N ASP A 500 -4.57 33.54 3.70
CA ASP A 500 -5.92 33.88 4.14
C ASP A 500 -6.78 32.64 4.31
N GLN A 501 -6.72 31.72 3.35
CA GLN A 501 -7.48 30.47 3.39
C GLN A 501 -6.97 29.49 4.45
N VAL A 502 -5.66 29.41 4.70
CA VAL A 502 -5.09 28.62 5.80
C VAL A 502 -5.58 29.15 7.15
N LYS A 503 -5.52 30.47 7.38
CA LYS A 503 -6.02 31.10 8.61
C LYS A 503 -7.52 30.85 8.80
N ALA A 504 -8.32 31.03 7.74
CA ALA A 504 -9.76 30.78 7.79
C ALA A 504 -10.08 29.31 8.11
N LEU A 505 -9.38 28.37 7.49
CA LEU A 505 -9.56 26.94 7.74
C LEU A 505 -9.15 26.57 9.17
N GLN A 506 -8.03 27.10 9.66
CA GLN A 506 -7.55 26.90 11.03
C GLN A 506 -8.53 27.46 12.08
N ALA A 507 -9.17 28.59 11.80
CA ALA A 507 -10.15 29.22 12.69
C ALA A 507 -11.48 28.45 12.80
N LEU A 508 -11.78 27.48 11.92
CA LEU A 508 -12.99 26.67 12.03
C LEU A 508 -13.01 25.89 13.37
N PRO A 509 -14.10 25.95 14.15
CA PRO A 509 -14.25 25.22 15.41
C PRO A 509 -14.57 23.74 15.14
N SER A 510 -13.60 23.03 14.58
CA SER A 510 -13.74 21.66 14.09
C SER A 510 -12.50 20.85 14.43
N LYS A 511 -12.72 19.60 14.84
CA LYS A 511 -11.67 18.61 15.11
C LYS A 511 -11.35 17.74 13.88
N ASN A 512 -11.98 18.01 12.75
CA ASN A 512 -11.73 17.31 11.48
C ASN A 512 -10.27 17.49 11.03
N ILE A 513 -9.82 16.60 10.14
CA ILE A 513 -8.55 16.77 9.46
C ILE A 513 -8.67 18.00 8.55
N LYS A 514 -7.78 18.98 8.71
CA LYS A 514 -7.81 20.21 7.91
C LYS A 514 -6.80 20.12 6.78
N ALA A 515 -7.25 20.30 5.54
CA ALA A 515 -6.40 20.25 4.35
C ALA A 515 -6.64 21.45 3.42
N VAL A 516 -5.57 22.00 2.88
CA VAL A 516 -5.63 22.99 1.80
C VAL A 516 -5.02 22.35 0.56
N ILE A 517 -5.75 22.38 -0.55
CA ILE A 517 -5.28 21.89 -1.85
C ILE A 517 -5.22 23.10 -2.78
N VAL A 518 -4.05 23.37 -3.32
CA VAL A 518 -3.81 24.51 -4.21
C VAL A 518 -3.46 24.00 -5.60
N LEU A 519 -4.22 24.42 -6.61
CA LEU A 519 -3.95 24.14 -8.02
C LEU A 519 -3.61 25.46 -8.70
N THR A 520 -2.37 25.59 -9.18
CA THR A 520 -1.82 26.80 -9.80
C THR A 520 -0.73 26.41 -10.79
N ASP A 521 -0.58 27.18 -11.87
CA ASP A 521 0.53 27.05 -12.81
C ASP A 521 1.68 28.04 -12.54
N GLY A 522 1.50 28.89 -11.53
CA GLY A 522 2.59 29.53 -10.80
C GLY A 522 2.98 30.94 -11.22
N MET A 523 4.03 31.41 -10.54
CA MET A 523 4.51 32.79 -10.41
C MET A 523 3.48 33.77 -9.83
N ASP A 524 3.52 33.90 -8.51
CA ASP A 524 2.89 35.02 -7.81
C ASP A 524 3.45 36.36 -8.33
N ASN A 525 2.56 37.27 -8.68
CA ASN A 525 2.91 38.58 -9.23
C ASN A 525 2.01 39.71 -8.67
N GLN A 526 1.18 39.41 -7.67
CA GLN A 526 0.23 40.35 -7.06
C GLN A 526 0.12 40.25 -5.54
N SER A 527 0.71 39.23 -4.89
CA SER A 527 0.61 39.14 -3.43
C SER A 527 1.50 40.18 -2.73
N ALA A 528 1.06 40.63 -1.57
CA ALA A 528 1.89 41.41 -0.66
C ALA A 528 2.89 40.52 0.09
N LEU A 529 2.52 39.27 0.37
CA LEU A 529 3.41 38.29 0.99
C LEU A 529 4.45 37.75 0.02
N HIS A 530 5.63 37.45 0.54
CA HIS A 530 6.66 36.64 -0.12
C HIS A 530 6.65 35.20 0.41
N ILE A 531 7.23 34.26 -0.34
CA ILE A 531 7.26 32.83 0.02
C ILE A 531 7.86 32.55 1.41
N ASP A 532 8.87 33.32 1.81
CA ASP A 532 9.53 33.19 3.12
C ASP A 532 8.62 33.61 4.29
N GLN A 533 7.61 34.45 4.02
CA GLN A 533 6.63 34.88 5.00
C GLN A 533 5.46 33.89 5.10
N LEU A 534 5.19 33.12 4.03
CA LEU A 534 4.13 32.11 3.99
C LEU A 534 4.53 30.81 4.72
N THR A 535 5.83 30.51 4.79
CA THR A 535 6.37 29.25 5.32
C THR A 535 6.77 29.30 6.80
N ARG A 536 6.65 30.48 7.43
CA ARG A 536 6.76 30.69 8.88
C ARG A 536 5.39 30.58 9.52
#